data_AF-A0A4S8UVH3-F1
#
_entry.id   AF-A0A4S8UVH3-F1
#
_cell.length_a   1.000
_cell.length_b   1.000
_cell.length_c   1.000
_cell.angle_alpha   90.00
_cell.angle_beta   90.00
_cell.angle_gamma   90.00
#
_symmetry.space_group_name_H-M   'P 1'
#
loop_
_entity.id
_entity.type
_entity.pdbx_description
1 polymer ?
#
loop_
_entity_poly.entity_id
_entity_poly.type
_entity_poly.pdbx_seq_one_letter_code
_entity_poly.pdbx_strand_id
1 'polypeptide(L)'
;MARSALDDCEDYMWRDLMWAGRKEDRFVLDLDSIVDDMTVKKRGWYFGADPNQDLEARGLDWMLKRMLDSKHGKKMRSSRDGQWQSRLVADHLRRVDKFRELFLFCVHVLSGQPARGTEITSLRFRNGVANHRNVFVLDGRVMTVTSYHKSQAMLDMPKMVPRFLPWRSGQIAVIYLTHVRVFAELLSVQGQYGQGW
;
A
#
# COMPACT_ATOMS: atom_id res chain seq x y z
N MET A 1 6.69 20.79 9.43
CA MET A 1 5.96 20.61 8.16
C MET A 1 5.87 19.14 7.76
N ALA A 2 6.98 18.43 7.48
CA ALA A 2 6.92 17.04 7.01
C ALA A 2 6.39 16.00 8.04
N ARG A 3 6.67 16.17 9.35
CA ARG A 3 6.08 15.30 10.41
C ARG A 3 4.55 15.44 10.48
N SER A 4 4.05 16.68 10.44
CA SER A 4 2.61 16.96 10.38
C SER A 4 1.95 16.31 9.17
N ALA A 5 2.60 16.32 8.01
CA ALA A 5 2.08 15.67 6.81
C ALA A 5 1.98 14.14 6.95
N LEU A 6 2.94 13.49 7.64
CA LEU A 6 2.86 12.06 7.94
C LEU A 6 1.75 11.76 8.93
N ASP A 7 1.58 12.58 9.97
CA ASP A 7 0.48 12.45 10.94
C ASP A 7 -0.87 12.53 10.22
N ASP A 8 -1.06 13.52 9.35
CA ASP A 8 -2.28 13.70 8.56
C ASP A 8 -2.52 12.53 7.60
N CYS A 9 -1.46 12.04 6.95
CA CYS A 9 -1.52 10.91 6.02
C CYS A 9 -1.89 9.60 6.75
N GLU A 10 -1.27 9.34 7.90
CA GLU A 10 -1.59 8.20 8.74
C GLU A 10 -3.03 8.27 9.27
N ASP A 11 -3.42 9.43 9.82
CA ASP A 11 -4.78 9.65 10.31
C ASP A 11 -5.82 9.49 9.21
N TYR A 12 -5.52 9.95 8.00
CA TYR A 12 -6.37 9.72 6.83
C TYR A 12 -6.50 8.23 6.50
N MET A 13 -5.41 7.47 6.47
CA MET A 13 -5.47 6.02 6.21
C MET A 13 -6.37 5.31 7.22
N TRP A 14 -6.09 5.51 8.51
CA TRP A 14 -6.82 4.82 9.57
C TRP A 14 -8.29 5.24 9.63
N ARG A 15 -8.58 6.55 9.57
CA ARG A 15 -9.95 7.06 9.69
C ARG A 15 -10.77 6.82 8.43
N ASP A 16 -10.26 7.23 7.27
CA ASP A 16 -11.03 7.34 6.03
C ASP A 16 -11.00 6.08 5.18
N LEU A 17 -9.96 5.24 5.31
CA LEU A 17 -9.84 3.99 4.55
C LEU A 17 -10.12 2.75 5.40
N MET A 18 -9.79 2.78 6.69
CA MET A 18 -9.83 1.60 7.55
C MET A 18 -10.94 1.64 8.62
N TRP A 19 -11.75 2.71 8.65
CA TRP A 19 -12.81 2.93 9.66
C TRP A 19 -12.31 2.82 11.11
N ALA A 20 -11.06 3.22 11.36
CA ALA A 20 -10.37 3.18 12.64
C ALA A 20 -9.90 4.59 13.04
N GLY A 21 -10.86 5.50 13.20
CA GLY A 21 -10.55 6.91 13.51
C GLY A 21 -9.90 7.09 14.89
N ARG A 22 -10.30 6.29 15.87
CA ARG A 22 -9.79 6.35 17.24
C ARG A 22 -8.43 5.67 17.34
N LYS A 23 -7.52 6.19 18.15
CA LYS A 23 -6.14 5.68 18.21
C LYS A 23 -6.08 4.26 18.79
N GLU A 24 -6.99 3.91 19.70
CA GLU A 24 -7.11 2.58 20.30
C GLU A 24 -7.58 1.48 19.33
N ASP A 25 -8.19 1.86 18.19
CA ASP A 25 -8.61 0.92 17.15
C ASP A 25 -7.45 0.57 16.18
N ARG A 26 -6.29 1.22 16.33
CA ARG A 26 -5.14 1.09 15.42
C ARG A 26 -4.15 0.07 15.97
N PHE A 27 -3.40 -0.56 15.07
CA PHE A 27 -2.42 -1.58 15.40
C PHE A 27 -1.06 -1.29 14.77
N VAL A 28 -0.03 -1.94 15.30
CA VAL A 28 1.33 -1.94 14.76
C VAL A 28 1.64 -3.36 14.31
N LEU A 29 2.21 -3.50 13.12
CA LEU A 29 2.67 -4.80 12.61
C LEU A 29 4.07 -5.10 13.13
N ASP A 30 4.32 -6.36 13.47
CA ASP A 30 5.68 -6.85 13.68
C ASP A 30 6.37 -7.01 12.32
N LEU A 31 7.09 -5.99 11.88
CA LEU A 31 7.77 -6.01 10.57
C LEU A 31 8.97 -6.95 10.57
N ASP A 32 9.57 -7.23 11.72
CA ASP A 32 10.71 -8.16 11.83
C ASP A 32 10.27 -9.59 11.52
N SER A 33 8.98 -9.91 11.71
CA SER A 33 8.40 -11.19 11.32
C SER A 33 8.15 -11.36 9.81
N ILE A 34 8.23 -10.28 9.02
CA ILE A 34 7.94 -10.32 7.58
C ILE A 34 9.17 -10.79 6.81
N VAL A 35 9.03 -11.90 6.11
CA VAL A 35 10.07 -12.43 5.22
C VAL A 35 9.83 -11.94 3.80
N ASP A 36 10.85 -11.39 3.16
CA ASP A 36 10.72 -10.88 1.80
C ASP A 36 11.82 -11.41 0.88
N ASP A 37 11.54 -12.52 0.18
CA ASP A 37 12.49 -13.09 -0.78
C ASP A 37 12.58 -12.20 -2.04
N MET A 38 13.71 -11.50 -2.15
CA MET A 38 14.04 -10.61 -3.28
C MET A 38 14.45 -11.37 -4.54
N THR A 39 14.75 -12.67 -4.44
CA THR A 39 15.19 -13.51 -5.57
C THR A 39 14.03 -14.03 -6.42
N VAL A 40 12.81 -14.02 -5.86
CA VAL A 40 11.61 -14.49 -6.56
C VAL A 40 11.23 -13.53 -7.68
N LYS A 41 11.23 -14.05 -8.91
CA LYS A 41 10.91 -13.30 -10.15
C LYS A 41 9.47 -13.48 -10.63
N LYS A 42 8.65 -14.27 -9.92
CA LYS A 42 7.26 -14.57 -10.29
C LYS A 42 6.46 -13.27 -10.48
N ARG A 43 5.73 -13.17 -11.59
CA ARG A 43 4.78 -12.05 -11.83
C ARG A 43 3.78 -11.98 -10.69
N GLY A 44 3.52 -10.79 -10.19
CA GLY A 44 2.59 -10.57 -9.10
C GLY A 44 3.18 -10.78 -7.70
N TRP A 45 4.45 -11.21 -7.60
CA TRP A 45 5.09 -11.47 -6.31
C TRP A 45 5.49 -10.19 -5.56
N TYR A 46 5.32 -10.24 -4.24
CA TYR A 46 5.87 -9.38 -3.20
C TYR A 46 5.59 -10.04 -1.84
N PHE A 47 6.20 -9.57 -0.74
CA PHE A 47 6.03 -10.17 0.60
C PHE A 47 4.57 -10.45 0.99
N GLY A 48 3.62 -9.59 0.64
CA GLY A 48 2.22 -9.79 1.00
C GLY A 48 1.55 -10.98 0.29
N ALA A 49 2.01 -11.30 -0.91
CA ALA A 49 1.49 -12.39 -1.74
C ALA A 49 2.14 -13.75 -1.44
N ASP A 50 3.03 -13.83 -0.44
CA ASP A 50 3.61 -15.10 0.00
C ASP A 50 2.55 -15.92 0.76
N PRO A 51 2.14 -17.10 0.24
CA PRO A 51 1.12 -17.93 0.87
C PRO A 51 1.54 -18.48 2.25
N ASN A 52 2.83 -18.43 2.61
CA ASN A 52 3.28 -18.91 3.92
C ASN A 52 3.08 -17.87 5.04
N GLN A 53 2.78 -16.61 4.69
CA GLN A 53 2.65 -15.50 5.65
C GLN A 53 1.21 -14.97 5.79
N ASP A 54 0.30 -15.34 4.88
CA ASP A 54 -1.12 -14.97 4.91
C ASP A 54 -1.42 -13.47 5.12
N LEU A 55 -0.50 -12.59 4.72
CA LEU A 55 -0.60 -11.16 5.02
C LEU A 55 -1.79 -10.51 4.31
N GLU A 56 -1.96 -10.78 3.01
CA GLU A 56 -3.12 -10.27 2.25
C GLU A 56 -4.44 -10.86 2.76
N ALA A 57 -4.47 -12.15 3.10
CA ALA A 57 -5.69 -12.82 3.58
C ALA A 57 -6.14 -12.27 4.93
N ARG A 58 -5.23 -12.17 5.91
CA ARG A 58 -5.51 -11.57 7.22
C ARG A 58 -5.89 -10.10 7.11
N GLY A 59 -5.20 -9.36 6.25
CA GLY A 59 -5.49 -7.95 6.04
C GLY A 59 -6.85 -7.69 5.39
N LEU A 60 -7.24 -8.52 4.42
CA LEU A 60 -8.55 -8.45 3.78
C LEU A 60 -9.68 -8.79 4.76
N ASP A 61 -9.53 -9.87 5.54
CA ASP A 61 -10.50 -10.27 6.56
C ASP A 61 -10.70 -9.15 7.60
N TRP A 62 -9.60 -8.55 8.06
CA TRP A 62 -9.65 -7.41 8.97
C TRP A 62 -10.41 -6.22 8.36
N MET A 63 -10.12 -5.86 7.11
CA MET A 63 -10.80 -4.75 6.41
C MET A 63 -12.30 -5.00 6.24
N LEU A 64 -12.69 -6.23 5.88
CA LEU A 64 -14.09 -6.62 5.71
C LEU A 64 -14.85 -6.56 7.04
N LYS A 65 -14.28 -7.08 8.13
CA LYS A 65 -14.87 -7.01 9.47
C LYS A 65 -15.08 -5.56 9.90
N ARG A 66 -14.03 -4.73 9.82
CA ARG A 66 -14.12 -3.30 10.20
C ARG A 66 -15.10 -2.53 9.34
N MET A 67 -15.17 -2.80 8.05
CA MET A 67 -16.15 -2.20 7.14
C MET A 67 -17.57 -2.50 7.61
N LEU A 68 -17.88 -3.78 7.86
CA LEU A 68 -19.22 -4.25 8.29
C LEU A 68 -19.62 -3.75 9.68
N ASP A 69 -18.67 -3.62 10.61
CA ASP A 69 -18.93 -3.10 11.96
C ASP A 69 -19.16 -1.58 11.97
N SER A 70 -18.61 -0.86 11.00
CA SER A 70 -18.71 0.59 10.95
C SER A 70 -20.09 1.08 10.46
N LYS A 71 -20.58 2.19 11.05
CA LYS A 71 -21.87 2.81 10.67
C LYS A 71 -21.94 3.20 9.18
N HIS A 72 -20.82 3.64 8.62
CA HIS A 72 -20.74 4.12 7.23
C HIS A 72 -20.27 3.04 6.26
N GLY A 73 -19.25 2.26 6.62
CA GLY A 73 -18.69 1.21 5.78
C GLY A 73 -19.71 0.12 5.47
N LYS A 74 -20.53 -0.30 6.44
CA LYS A 74 -21.54 -1.35 6.22
C LYS A 74 -22.54 -1.01 5.11
N LYS A 75 -22.76 0.28 4.82
CA LYS A 75 -23.62 0.73 3.73
C LYS A 75 -23.04 0.42 2.35
N MET A 76 -21.74 0.15 2.25
CA MET A 76 -21.09 -0.26 1.00
C MET A 76 -21.60 -1.62 0.51
N ARG A 77 -22.18 -2.43 1.39
CA ARG A 77 -22.73 -3.74 1.06
C ARG A 77 -24.19 -3.82 1.49
N SER A 78 -25.07 -4.06 0.52
CA SER A 78 -26.51 -4.17 0.76
C SER A 78 -26.80 -5.34 1.70
N SER A 79 -27.57 -5.08 2.76
CA SER A 79 -27.99 -6.11 3.71
C SER A 79 -29.07 -7.03 3.15
N ARG A 80 -29.72 -6.66 2.03
CA ARG A 80 -30.82 -7.44 1.44
C ARG A 80 -30.31 -8.57 0.55
N ASP A 81 -29.36 -8.27 -0.32
CA ASP A 81 -28.90 -9.13 -1.41
C ASP A 81 -27.37 -9.29 -1.43
N GLY A 82 -26.65 -8.67 -0.50
CA GLY A 82 -25.19 -8.74 -0.40
C GLY A 82 -24.44 -7.95 -1.47
N GLN A 83 -25.14 -7.20 -2.33
CA GLN A 83 -24.58 -6.47 -3.47
C GLN A 83 -23.78 -5.24 -3.04
N TRP A 84 -22.72 -4.94 -3.79
CA TRP A 84 -21.90 -3.75 -3.56
C TRP A 84 -22.59 -2.49 -4.07
N GLN A 85 -22.58 -1.44 -3.25
CA GLN A 85 -23.12 -0.14 -3.62
C GLN A 85 -22.11 0.65 -4.46
N SER A 86 -22.26 0.61 -5.78
CA SER A 86 -21.31 1.17 -6.76
C SER A 86 -20.85 2.60 -6.45
N ARG A 87 -21.77 3.47 -6.00
CA ARG A 87 -21.43 4.86 -5.63
C ARG A 87 -20.47 4.94 -4.43
N LEU A 88 -20.70 4.12 -3.41
CA LEU A 88 -19.88 4.11 -2.19
C LEU A 88 -18.55 3.40 -2.42
N VAL A 89 -18.55 2.35 -3.24
CA VAL A 89 -17.32 1.71 -3.72
C VAL A 89 -16.45 2.71 -4.48
N ALA A 90 -17.03 3.43 -5.45
CA ALA A 90 -16.31 4.46 -6.19
C ALA A 90 -15.79 5.59 -5.28
N ASP A 91 -16.56 6.01 -4.27
CA ASP A 91 -16.08 6.99 -3.27
C ASP A 91 -14.87 6.47 -2.49
N HIS A 92 -14.93 5.22 -2.01
CA HIS A 92 -13.83 4.61 -1.28
C HIS A 92 -12.56 4.49 -2.14
N LEU A 93 -12.69 4.05 -3.40
CA LEU A 93 -11.55 3.95 -4.31
C LEU A 93 -10.91 5.33 -4.59
N ARG A 94 -11.71 6.40 -4.73
CA ARG A 94 -11.17 7.77 -4.84
C ARG A 94 -10.40 8.21 -3.60
N ARG A 95 -10.85 7.82 -2.40
CA ARG A 95 -10.12 8.09 -1.15
C ARG A 95 -8.80 7.32 -1.11
N VAL A 96 -8.78 6.08 -1.58
CA VAL A 96 -7.54 5.29 -1.72
C VAL A 96 -6.55 5.98 -2.65
N ASP A 97 -7.00 6.50 -3.80
CA ASP A 97 -6.14 7.26 -4.72
C ASP A 97 -5.60 8.55 -4.09
N LYS A 98 -6.43 9.31 -3.38
CA LYS A 98 -5.98 10.48 -2.61
C LYS A 98 -4.92 10.11 -1.57
N PHE A 99 -5.10 9.00 -0.85
CA PHE A 99 -4.09 8.53 0.10
C PHE A 99 -2.77 8.19 -0.60
N ARG A 100 -2.81 7.53 -1.77
CA ARG A 100 -1.60 7.20 -2.53
C ARG A 100 -0.81 8.45 -2.91
N GLU A 101 -1.49 9.52 -3.33
CA GLU A 101 -0.85 10.81 -3.63
C GLU A 101 -0.20 11.43 -2.38
N LEU A 102 -0.93 11.48 -1.26
CA LEU A 102 -0.42 12.01 0.02
C LEU A 102 0.76 11.19 0.56
N PHE A 103 0.67 9.87 0.47
CA PHE A 103 1.70 8.97 0.98
C PHE A 103 2.95 8.99 0.10
N LEU A 104 2.80 9.10 -1.23
CA LEU A 104 3.92 9.31 -2.15
C LEU A 104 4.69 10.58 -1.80
N PHE A 105 3.98 11.67 -1.49
CA PHE A 105 4.61 12.91 -1.00
C PHE A 105 5.36 12.68 0.33
N CYS A 106 4.77 11.96 1.28
CA CYS A 106 5.43 11.65 2.55
C CYS A 106 6.70 10.82 2.34
N VAL A 107 6.64 9.78 1.51
CA VAL A 107 7.80 8.95 1.14
C VAL A 107 8.88 9.81 0.47
N HIS A 108 8.51 10.72 -0.43
CA HIS A 108 9.45 11.61 -1.11
C HIS A 108 10.25 12.50 -0.14
N VAL A 109 9.56 13.12 0.82
CA VAL A 109 10.15 14.13 1.70
C VAL A 109 10.84 13.51 2.92
N LEU A 110 10.43 12.31 3.34
CA LEU A 110 10.90 11.69 4.60
C LEU A 110 11.97 10.61 4.41
N SER A 111 12.20 10.10 3.20
CA SER A 111 13.15 9.00 2.93
C SER A 111 14.60 9.45 2.71
N GLY A 112 14.99 10.58 3.33
CA GLY A 112 16.31 11.21 3.17
C GLY A 112 16.35 12.25 2.06
N GLN A 113 17.41 12.26 1.23
CA GLN A 113 17.44 13.15 0.06
C GLN A 113 16.25 12.84 -0.86
N PRO A 114 15.45 13.86 -1.25
CA PRO A 114 14.30 13.65 -2.10
C PRO A 114 14.72 12.95 -3.40
N ALA A 115 14.18 11.76 -3.66
CA ALA A 115 14.36 11.07 -4.94
C ALA A 115 13.79 11.97 -6.04
N ARG A 116 14.42 12.09 -7.20
CA ARG A 116 13.88 12.96 -8.27
C ARG A 116 12.46 12.50 -8.64
N GLY A 117 11.59 13.41 -9.09
CA GLY A 117 10.17 13.11 -9.35
C GLY A 117 9.92 11.90 -10.28
N THR A 118 10.85 11.60 -11.19
CA THR A 118 10.81 10.42 -12.07
C THR A 118 11.26 9.12 -11.38
N GLU A 119 12.12 9.21 -10.37
CA GLU A 119 12.61 8.04 -9.61
C GLU A 119 11.54 7.53 -8.65
N ILE A 120 10.79 8.43 -7.99
CA ILE A 120 9.76 8.03 -7.03
C ILE A 120 8.50 7.47 -7.70
N THR A 121 8.15 7.99 -8.88
CA THR A 121 7.03 7.45 -9.68
C THR A 121 7.35 6.10 -10.32
N SER A 122 8.64 5.71 -10.33
CA SER A 122 9.09 4.38 -10.78
C SER A 122 8.95 3.28 -9.72
N LEU A 123 8.52 3.61 -8.49
CA LEU A 123 8.37 2.62 -7.43
C LEU A 123 7.29 1.59 -7.76
N ARG A 124 7.65 0.32 -7.56
CA ARG A 124 6.84 -0.87 -7.80
C ARG A 124 7.03 -1.77 -6.61
N PHE A 125 5.95 -2.07 -5.89
CA PHE A 125 6.00 -3.02 -4.79
C PHE A 125 5.75 -4.46 -5.25
N ARG A 126 5.18 -4.67 -6.44
CA ARG A 126 4.85 -6.00 -7.01
C ARG A 126 5.57 -6.24 -8.32
N ASN A 127 6.07 -7.45 -8.52
CA ASN A 127 6.76 -7.85 -9.75
C ASN A 127 5.83 -7.72 -10.97
N GLY A 128 6.26 -6.94 -11.95
CA GLY A 128 5.64 -6.85 -13.27
C GLY A 128 6.22 -7.85 -14.26
N VAL A 129 5.73 -7.81 -15.51
CA VAL A 129 6.24 -8.64 -16.60
C VAL A 129 7.58 -8.09 -17.12
N ALA A 130 7.63 -6.78 -17.40
CA ALA A 130 8.81 -6.12 -17.94
C ALA A 130 9.81 -5.66 -16.86
N ASN A 131 9.30 -5.34 -15.66
CA ASN A 131 10.10 -4.78 -14.58
C ASN A 131 9.74 -5.47 -13.26
N HIS A 132 10.76 -5.88 -12.51
CA HIS A 132 10.59 -6.38 -11.15
C HIS A 132 10.22 -5.24 -10.18
N ARG A 133 9.78 -5.63 -8.99
CA ARG A 133 9.56 -4.69 -7.90
C ARG A 133 10.88 -4.11 -7.40
N ASN A 134 10.78 -2.96 -6.76
CA ASN A 134 11.88 -2.25 -6.14
C ASN A 134 11.50 -1.68 -4.76
N VAL A 135 10.45 -2.24 -4.14
CA VAL A 135 10.10 -2.03 -2.73
C VAL A 135 10.15 -3.39 -2.03
N PHE A 136 10.89 -3.44 -0.93
CA PHE A 136 11.20 -4.65 -0.18
C PHE A 136 11.07 -4.43 1.33
N VAL A 137 10.89 -5.49 2.10
CA VAL A 137 11.06 -5.51 3.56
C VAL A 137 12.34 -6.26 3.90
N LEU A 138 13.23 -5.65 4.68
CA LEU A 138 14.49 -6.26 5.12
C LEU A 138 14.73 -5.87 6.58
N ASP A 139 14.91 -6.87 7.44
CA ASP A 139 15.15 -6.70 8.89
C ASP A 139 14.20 -5.68 9.54
N GLY A 140 12.90 -5.90 9.36
CA GLY A 140 11.86 -5.03 9.92
C GLY A 140 11.73 -3.65 9.28
N ARG A 141 12.47 -3.37 8.19
CA ARG A 141 12.47 -2.05 7.54
C ARG A 141 12.06 -2.13 6.09
N VAL A 142 11.21 -1.20 5.67
CA VAL A 142 10.84 -1.08 4.26
C VAL A 142 11.95 -0.32 3.52
N MET A 143 12.43 -0.89 2.43
CA MET A 143 13.47 -0.34 1.57
C MET A 143 12.92 -0.10 0.17
N THR A 144 13.31 1.03 -0.43
CA THR A 144 13.12 1.30 -1.87
C THR A 144 14.46 1.25 -2.59
N VAL A 145 14.50 0.70 -3.80
CA VAL A 145 15.73 0.56 -4.60
C VAL A 145 15.56 1.21 -5.96
N THR A 146 15.98 2.46 -6.08
CA THR A 146 15.84 3.22 -7.34
C THR A 146 17.12 3.14 -8.17
N SER A 147 16.98 3.04 -9.50
CA SER A 147 18.12 3.12 -10.44
C SER A 147 18.41 4.56 -10.83
N TYR A 148 19.67 4.96 -10.75
CA TYR A 148 20.14 6.28 -11.16
C TYR A 148 20.66 6.25 -12.60
N HIS A 149 19.94 6.86 -13.53
CA HIS A 149 20.27 6.81 -14.96
C HIS A 149 21.40 7.78 -15.40
N LYS A 150 21.83 8.75 -14.59
CA LYS A 150 22.92 9.68 -15.01
C LYS A 150 24.31 9.03 -15.03
N SER A 151 24.52 7.92 -14.33
CA SER A 151 25.79 7.17 -14.37
C SER A 151 25.89 6.20 -15.54
N GLN A 152 24.81 6.02 -16.31
CA GLN A 152 24.76 5.10 -17.45
C GLN A 152 25.70 5.55 -18.58
N ALA A 153 25.98 6.86 -18.68
CA ALA A 153 26.96 7.41 -19.61
C ALA A 153 28.44 7.18 -19.20
N MET A 154 28.70 6.69 -17.98
CA MET A 154 30.07 6.53 -17.45
C MET A 154 30.44 5.09 -17.05
N LEU A 155 29.47 4.22 -16.75
CA LEU A 155 29.73 2.92 -16.11
C LEU A 155 29.02 1.71 -16.76
N ASP A 156 28.31 1.90 -17.89
CA ASP A 156 27.48 0.89 -18.60
C ASP A 156 26.41 0.15 -17.76
N MET A 157 26.38 0.38 -16.44
CA MET A 157 25.44 -0.22 -15.50
C MET A 157 24.75 0.88 -14.67
N PRO A 158 23.42 0.85 -14.53
CA PRO A 158 22.69 1.81 -13.70
C PRO A 158 23.09 1.60 -12.23
N LYS A 159 23.43 2.70 -11.54
CA LYS A 159 23.75 2.64 -10.10
C LYS A 159 22.45 2.43 -9.31
N MET A 160 22.37 1.34 -8.58
CA MET A 160 21.26 1.05 -7.66
C MET A 160 21.47 1.79 -6.34
N VAL A 161 20.45 2.49 -5.86
CA VAL A 161 20.49 3.26 -4.61
C VAL A 161 19.39 2.76 -3.68
N PRO A 162 19.74 1.96 -2.64
CA PRO A 162 18.79 1.59 -1.61
C PRO A 162 18.53 2.76 -0.66
N ARG A 163 17.25 2.94 -0.27
CA ARG A 163 16.82 3.92 0.73
C ARG A 163 15.81 3.27 1.67
N PHE A 164 16.11 3.29 2.96
CA PHE A 164 15.20 2.81 3.98
C PHE A 164 14.20 3.90 4.37
N LEU A 165 12.93 3.49 4.45
CA LEU A 165 11.87 4.32 5.01
C LEU A 165 12.06 4.42 6.54
N PRO A 166 11.76 5.58 7.14
CA PRO A 166 11.57 5.67 8.58
C PRO A 166 10.53 4.63 9.03
N TRP A 167 10.73 4.04 10.22
CA TRP A 167 9.88 2.96 10.76
C TRP A 167 8.38 3.22 10.59
N ARG A 168 7.91 4.42 10.96
CA ARG A 168 6.51 4.81 10.88
C ARG A 168 5.97 4.85 9.44
N SER A 169 6.76 5.34 8.50
CA SER A 169 6.42 5.28 7.07
C SER A 169 6.40 3.83 6.57
N GLY A 170 7.31 2.98 7.07
CA GLY A 170 7.32 1.55 6.79
C GLY A 170 6.04 0.84 7.26
N GLN A 171 5.60 1.11 8.49
CA GLN A 171 4.33 0.61 9.04
C GLN A 171 3.15 0.97 8.13
N ILE A 172 3.02 2.25 7.78
CA ILE A 172 1.95 2.74 6.90
C ILE A 172 2.01 2.03 5.54
N ALA A 173 3.20 1.88 4.96
CA ALA A 173 3.37 1.20 3.67
C ALA A 173 2.92 -0.27 3.73
N VAL A 174 3.35 -1.02 4.73
CA VAL A 174 3.04 -2.45 4.86
C VAL A 174 1.56 -2.66 5.14
N ILE A 175 0.96 -1.88 6.05
CA ILE A 175 -0.48 -1.93 6.35
C ILE A 175 -1.29 -1.58 5.10
N TYR A 176 -0.92 -0.51 4.39
CA TYR A 176 -1.57 -0.14 3.14
C TYR A 176 -1.52 -1.29 2.12
N LEU A 177 -0.34 -1.87 1.87
CA LEU A 177 -0.16 -2.89 0.85
C LEU A 177 -0.91 -4.20 1.15
N THR A 178 -0.98 -4.59 2.42
CA THR A 178 -1.55 -5.87 2.85
C THR A 178 -3.03 -5.79 3.24
N HIS A 179 -3.54 -4.61 3.60
CA HIS A 179 -4.93 -4.44 4.04
C HIS A 179 -5.73 -3.61 3.03
N VAL A 180 -5.47 -2.29 2.99
CA VAL A 180 -6.25 -1.32 2.22
C VAL A 180 -6.22 -1.64 0.73
N ARG A 181 -5.04 -1.93 0.20
CA ARG A 181 -4.84 -2.19 -1.22
C ARG A 181 -5.52 -3.47 -1.68
N VAL A 182 -5.41 -4.55 -0.90
CA VAL A 182 -6.08 -5.84 -1.21
C VAL A 182 -7.60 -5.66 -1.21
N PHE A 183 -8.13 -4.93 -0.23
CA PHE A 183 -9.54 -4.59 -0.18
C PHE A 183 -9.97 -3.74 -1.39
N ALA A 184 -9.18 -2.76 -1.80
CA ALA A 184 -9.43 -1.96 -3.00
C ALA A 184 -9.38 -2.80 -4.29
N GLU A 185 -8.48 -3.78 -4.39
CA GLU A 185 -8.43 -4.74 -5.50
C GLU A 185 -9.72 -5.57 -5.57
N LEU A 186 -10.18 -6.12 -4.43
CA LEU A 186 -11.46 -6.84 -4.34
C LEU A 186 -12.62 -5.96 -4.82
N LEU A 187 -12.71 -4.73 -4.30
CA LEU A 187 -13.78 -3.79 -4.65
C LEU A 187 -13.78 -3.42 -6.14
N SER A 188 -12.60 -3.28 -6.75
CA SER A 188 -12.47 -2.93 -8.16
C SER A 188 -12.98 -4.05 -9.07
N VAL A 189 -12.69 -5.31 -8.73
CA VAL A 189 -13.21 -6.48 -9.44
C VAL A 189 -14.72 -6.55 -9.28
N GLN A 190 -15.22 -6.50 -8.04
CA GLN A 190 -16.65 -6.65 -7.75
C GLN A 190 -17.51 -5.48 -8.26
N GLY A 191 -16.96 -4.27 -8.27
CA GLY A 191 -17.63 -3.08 -8.80
C GLY A 191 -17.76 -3.08 -10.33
N GLN A 192 -16.88 -3.78 -11.06
CA GLN A 192 -16.98 -3.95 -12.51
C GLN A 192 -18.04 -5.00 -12.89
N TYR A 193 -18.21 -6.07 -12.10
CA TYR A 193 -19.23 -7.10 -12.35
C TYR A 193 -20.65 -6.69 -11.91
N GLY A 194 -20.81 -5.65 -11.07
CA GLY A 194 -22.11 -5.07 -10.72
C GLY A 194 -22.68 -4.09 -11.75
N GLN A 195 -21.94 -3.80 -12.82
CA GLN A 195 -22.37 -3.01 -13.98
C GLN A 195 -22.69 -3.98 -15.14
N GLY A 196 -23.67 -4.86 -14.93
CA GLY A 196 -24.24 -5.66 -16.02
C GLY A 196 -24.96 -4.75 -17.00
N TRP A 197 -24.73 -4.98 -18.29
CA TRP A 197 -25.48 -4.41 -19.42
C TRP A 197 -26.99 -4.61 -19.27
#